data_AF-A0A928IKA7-F1
#
_entry.id   AF-A0A928IKA7-F1
#
_cell.length_a   1.000
_cell.length_b   1.000
_cell.length_c   1.000
_cell.angle_alpha   90.00
_cell.angle_beta   90.00
_cell.angle_gamma   90.00
#
_symmetry.space_group_name_H-M   'P 1'
#
loop_
_entity.id
_entity.type
_entity.pdbx_description
1 polymer ?
#
loop_
_entity_poly.entity_id
_entity_poly.type
_entity_poly.pdbx_seq_one_letter_code
_entity_poly.pdbx_strand_id
1 'polypeptide(L)'
;MILIIAEKPSLGRNIAAGLGSFRRRDGYLEGENCLITWAFGHLFSLADIEHYRPLPEGTQGWSMQNLPCFPEQFHYELRRGDGKQLDDGVLRQYQTIEALCNREDVDTIVNAGDADREGEIIVRTCIQKALKKPKALKRLWLPDQTPQTIEAAFLDMKDEDDYDNLANEGYARTYIDWLYGVNLTRYATLRTGTLLRVGRVIVPIVKAIYDRDMAIKNFVPEKYYTIVSREKTGDEVVELQSKKKFDGKEYHKAEEACRLYNAQTATVTAVKRKKDTLSPGKLYSLSKLQNVLGKKYKMSMAESLEIIQRLYEMGYLTYPRTNSEYLAT
;
A
#
# COMPACT_ATOMS: atom_id res chain seq x y z
N MET A 1 14.80 -9.67 31.15
CA MET A 1 14.64 -8.38 30.46
C MET A 1 13.92 -8.59 29.14
N ILE A 2 12.96 -7.73 28.80
CA ILE A 2 12.24 -7.78 27.52
C ILE A 2 12.90 -6.82 26.52
N LEU A 3 13.17 -7.27 25.29
CA LEU A 3 13.65 -6.42 24.20
C LEU A 3 12.55 -6.21 23.16
N ILE A 4 12.06 -4.98 23.01
CA ILE A 4 11.12 -4.59 21.96
C ILE A 4 11.87 -4.03 20.76
N ILE A 5 11.56 -4.53 19.56
CA ILE A 5 12.14 -4.06 18.30
C ILE A 5 11.01 -3.47 17.45
N ALA A 6 11.00 -2.16 17.28
CA ALA A 6 10.06 -1.46 16.42
C ALA A 6 10.54 -1.37 14.96
N GLU A 7 9.66 -1.12 13.99
CA GLU A 7 10.08 -0.92 12.59
C GLU A 7 10.78 0.43 12.33
N LYS A 8 10.57 1.43 13.21
CA LYS A 8 11.09 2.79 13.06
C LYS A 8 11.24 3.53 14.40
N PRO A 9 12.07 4.59 14.45
CA PRO A 9 12.31 5.33 15.70
C PRO A 9 11.09 6.05 16.29
N SER A 10 10.14 6.47 15.47
CA SER A 10 8.91 7.12 15.97
C SER A 10 8.04 6.13 16.76
N LEU A 11 7.85 4.92 16.23
CA LEU A 11 7.12 3.87 16.93
C LEU A 11 7.82 3.45 18.23
N GLY A 12 9.15 3.27 18.20
CA GLY A 12 9.91 2.97 19.42
C GLY A 12 9.75 4.03 20.52
N ARG A 13 9.72 5.33 20.15
CA ARG A 13 9.47 6.42 21.10
C ARG A 13 8.05 6.42 21.66
N ASN A 14 7.05 6.15 20.82
CA ASN A 14 5.66 6.09 21.26
C ASN A 14 5.42 4.92 22.23
N ILE A 15 6.00 3.74 21.94
CA ILE A 15 6.01 2.60 22.86
C ILE A 15 6.67 2.97 24.20
N ALA A 16 7.83 3.61 24.16
CA ALA A 16 8.51 4.06 25.38
C ALA A 16 7.62 5.01 26.22
N ALA A 17 6.96 5.96 25.55
CA ALA A 17 6.08 6.92 26.23
C ALA A 17 4.85 6.25 26.87
N GLY A 18 4.34 5.15 26.30
CA GLY A 18 3.26 4.36 26.90
C GLY A 18 3.71 3.46 28.04
N LEU A 19 4.95 2.95 28.01
CA LEU A 19 5.46 2.00 29.03
C LEU A 19 6.18 2.67 30.21
N GLY A 20 6.46 3.97 30.13
CA GLY A 20 6.99 4.77 31.23
C GLY A 20 8.33 5.43 30.95
N SER A 21 9.25 5.37 31.93
CA SER A 21 10.51 6.12 31.87
C SER A 21 11.66 5.28 31.32
N PHE A 22 12.32 5.80 30.28
CA PHE A 22 13.48 5.16 29.65
C PHE A 22 14.66 6.12 29.56
N ARG A 23 15.88 5.58 29.70
CA ARG A 23 17.13 6.30 29.45
C ARG A 23 17.53 6.15 28.00
N ARG A 24 17.91 7.25 27.36
CA ARG A 24 18.37 7.22 25.97
C ARG A 24 19.79 6.69 25.87
N ARG A 25 20.00 5.74 24.97
CA ARG A 25 21.29 5.19 24.55
C ARG A 25 21.48 5.40 23.05
N ASP A 26 22.63 5.02 22.53
CA ASP A 26 22.87 5.06 21.08
C ASP A 26 22.15 3.89 20.39
N GLY A 27 21.14 4.21 19.57
CA GLY A 27 20.32 3.23 18.84
C GLY A 27 19.23 2.51 19.63
N TYR A 28 19.04 2.79 20.92
CA TYR A 28 17.97 2.18 21.75
C TYR A 28 17.64 3.00 23.00
N LEU A 29 16.61 2.58 23.72
CA LEU A 29 16.13 3.09 24.99
C LEU A 29 16.19 1.99 26.05
N GLU A 30 16.62 2.33 27.26
CA GLU A 30 16.85 1.39 28.37
C GLU A 30 15.97 1.77 29.57
N GLY A 31 15.01 0.90 29.89
CA GLY A 31 14.18 0.97 31.09
C GLY A 31 14.60 -0.08 32.12
N GLU A 32 13.85 -0.18 33.22
CA GLU A 32 14.17 -1.11 34.31
C GLU A 32 14.03 -2.58 33.91
N ASN A 33 12.94 -2.93 33.23
CA ASN A 33 12.62 -4.31 32.81
C ASN A 33 12.43 -4.46 31.29
N CYS A 34 12.64 -3.37 30.54
CA CYS A 34 12.43 -3.34 29.09
C CYS A 34 13.53 -2.54 28.38
N LEU A 35 13.97 -3.05 27.23
CA LEU A 35 14.80 -2.38 26.25
C LEU A 35 13.95 -2.12 25.01
N ILE A 36 14.09 -0.95 24.38
CA ILE A 36 13.38 -0.63 23.13
C ILE A 36 14.38 -0.17 22.09
N THR A 37 14.47 -0.89 20.97
CA THR A 37 15.24 -0.48 19.79
C THR A 37 14.33 -0.46 18.56
N TRP A 38 14.88 -0.13 17.41
CA TRP A 38 14.12 0.00 16.17
C TRP A 38 14.97 -0.32 14.95
N ALA A 39 14.29 -0.66 13.87
CA ALA A 39 14.84 -0.65 12.52
C ALA A 39 14.70 0.76 11.89
N PHE A 40 15.12 0.88 10.63
CA PHE A 40 14.88 2.06 9.78
C PHE A 40 14.06 1.66 8.56
N GLY A 41 12.90 1.04 8.81
CA GLY A 41 12.21 0.22 7.83
C GLY A 41 13.05 -1.03 7.51
N HIS A 42 13.08 -1.42 6.24
CA HIS A 42 13.89 -2.55 5.77
C HIS A 42 15.41 -2.27 5.93
N LEU A 43 16.04 -2.85 6.96
CA LEU A 43 17.50 -2.91 7.10
C LEU A 43 18.12 -3.94 6.14
N PHE A 44 17.34 -4.94 5.76
CA PHE A 44 17.73 -6.01 4.85
C PHE A 44 16.99 -5.90 3.53
N SER A 45 17.66 -6.28 2.46
CA SER A 45 17.09 -6.48 1.13
C SER A 45 17.48 -7.87 0.61
N LEU A 46 16.69 -8.42 -0.30
CA LEU A 46 17.08 -9.65 -0.99
C LEU A 46 18.39 -9.44 -1.76
N ALA A 47 19.26 -10.44 -1.72
CA ALA A 47 20.46 -10.50 -2.54
C ALA A 47 20.09 -10.45 -4.03
N ASP A 48 20.95 -9.86 -4.84
CA ASP A 48 20.74 -9.75 -6.28
C ASP A 48 21.20 -11.02 -7.02
N ILE A 49 20.88 -11.14 -8.31
CA ILE A 49 21.18 -12.33 -9.12
C ILE A 49 22.66 -12.71 -9.09
N GLU A 50 23.56 -11.73 -9.02
CA GLU A 50 25.01 -11.95 -8.95
C GLU A 50 25.44 -12.76 -7.71
N HIS A 51 24.69 -12.73 -6.62
CA HIS A 51 24.94 -13.56 -5.44
C HIS A 51 24.75 -15.05 -5.74
N TYR A 52 23.71 -15.38 -6.52
CA TYR A 52 23.33 -16.76 -6.81
C TYR A 52 23.97 -17.29 -8.09
N ARG A 53 24.21 -16.42 -9.08
CA ARG A 53 24.74 -16.74 -10.40
C ARG A 53 25.83 -15.72 -10.77
N PRO A 54 27.02 -15.82 -10.15
CA PRO A 54 28.12 -14.91 -10.43
C PRO A 54 28.57 -15.04 -11.89
N LEU A 55 28.93 -13.91 -12.49
CA LEU A 55 29.52 -13.86 -13.83
C LEU A 55 31.05 -13.95 -13.73
N PRO A 56 31.76 -14.31 -14.83
CA PRO A 56 33.21 -14.32 -14.85
C PRO A 56 33.79 -12.98 -14.38
N GLU A 57 34.91 -13.06 -13.66
CA GLU A 57 35.61 -11.89 -13.13
C GLU A 57 35.93 -10.89 -14.26
N GLY A 58 35.68 -9.60 -13.99
CA GLY A 58 35.80 -8.54 -14.99
C GLY A 58 34.54 -8.27 -15.82
N THR A 59 33.50 -9.10 -15.72
CA THR A 59 32.21 -8.80 -16.37
C THR A 59 31.50 -7.67 -15.61
N GLN A 60 31.22 -6.56 -16.31
CA GLN A 60 30.48 -5.43 -15.75
C GLN A 60 29.04 -5.39 -16.29
N GLY A 61 28.09 -5.07 -15.41
CA GLY A 61 26.68 -4.88 -15.78
C GLY A 61 25.85 -6.16 -15.80
N TRP A 62 24.61 -6.05 -16.28
CA TRP A 62 23.69 -7.18 -16.39
C TRP A 62 24.03 -8.04 -17.61
N SER A 63 23.79 -9.34 -17.52
CA SER A 63 24.03 -10.30 -18.61
C SER A 63 22.79 -11.13 -18.88
N MET A 64 22.62 -11.60 -20.11
CA MET A 64 21.57 -12.58 -20.42
C MET A 64 21.89 -13.97 -19.85
N GLN A 65 23.16 -14.26 -19.56
CA GLN A 65 23.61 -15.60 -19.16
C GLN A 65 23.17 -15.99 -17.76
N ASN A 66 22.96 -15.03 -16.86
CA ASN A 66 22.49 -15.27 -15.50
C ASN A 66 20.96 -15.18 -15.36
N LEU A 67 20.23 -15.04 -16.48
CA LEU A 67 18.77 -15.00 -16.54
C LEU A 67 18.16 -16.27 -17.15
N PRO A 68 16.99 -16.72 -16.69
CA PRO A 68 16.35 -16.31 -15.43
C PRO A 68 17.11 -16.90 -14.22
N CYS A 69 16.97 -16.24 -13.07
CA CYS A 69 17.48 -16.70 -11.78
C CYS A 69 16.30 -17.08 -10.88
N PHE A 70 16.27 -18.35 -10.49
CA PHE A 70 15.32 -18.92 -9.53
C PHE A 70 16.11 -19.54 -8.39
N PRO A 71 16.44 -18.78 -7.33
CA PRO A 71 17.21 -19.31 -6.22
C PRO A 71 16.37 -20.34 -5.44
N GLU A 72 16.99 -21.42 -4.98
CA GLU A 72 16.34 -22.41 -4.10
C GLU A 72 16.00 -21.80 -2.73
N GLN A 73 16.88 -20.91 -2.24
CA GLN A 73 16.69 -20.16 -1.00
C GLN A 73 17.02 -18.69 -1.22
N PHE A 74 16.15 -17.81 -0.73
CA PHE A 74 16.36 -16.38 -0.80
C PHE A 74 17.30 -15.91 0.31
N HIS A 75 18.42 -15.31 -0.07
CA HIS A 75 19.35 -14.66 0.84
C HIS A 75 19.00 -13.18 1.03
N TYR A 76 19.13 -12.71 2.27
CA TYR A 76 18.98 -11.32 2.64
C TYR A 76 20.34 -10.74 2.99
N GLU A 77 20.64 -9.58 2.43
CA GLU A 77 21.84 -8.78 2.69
C GLU A 77 21.43 -7.46 3.33
N LEU A 78 22.32 -6.86 4.13
CA LEU A 78 22.10 -5.50 4.62
C LEU A 78 21.98 -4.54 3.44
N ARG A 79 21.02 -3.60 3.55
CA ARG A 79 20.78 -2.60 2.53
C ARG A 79 22.05 -1.79 2.30
N ARG A 80 22.38 -1.62 1.03
CA ARG A 80 23.49 -0.77 0.57
C ARG A 80 22.93 0.60 0.17
N GLY A 81 23.68 1.66 0.43
CA GLY A 81 23.34 3.02 0.03
C GLY A 81 23.53 3.25 -1.49
N ASP A 82 23.22 4.47 -1.91
CA ASP A 82 23.39 4.94 -3.30
C ASP A 82 24.88 4.94 -3.67
N GLY A 83 25.35 3.82 -4.23
CA GLY A 83 26.77 3.59 -4.52
C GLY A 83 27.27 2.17 -4.23
N LYS A 84 26.40 1.22 -3.86
CA LYS A 84 26.74 -0.18 -3.51
C LYS A 84 27.63 -0.34 -2.26
N GLN A 85 27.93 0.75 -1.55
CA GLN A 85 28.55 0.72 -0.23
C GLN A 85 27.49 0.43 0.83
N LEU A 86 27.90 -0.25 1.89
CA LEU A 86 27.00 -0.56 2.99
C LEU A 86 26.63 0.74 3.70
N ASP A 87 25.34 0.95 4.01
CA ASP A 87 24.88 2.16 4.68
C ASP A 87 25.35 2.12 6.14
N ASP A 88 26.27 3.01 6.53
CA ASP A 88 26.85 3.05 7.89
C ASP A 88 25.78 3.18 8.99
N GLY A 89 24.68 3.89 8.71
CA GLY A 89 23.56 4.01 9.64
C GLY A 89 22.82 2.68 9.82
N VAL A 90 22.56 1.99 8.72
CA VAL A 90 21.96 0.64 8.71
C VAL A 90 22.87 -0.36 9.42
N LEU A 91 24.18 -0.33 9.17
CA LEU A 91 25.14 -1.22 9.82
C LEU A 91 25.16 -1.03 11.33
N ARG A 92 25.33 0.22 11.79
CA ARG A 92 25.37 0.53 13.22
C ARG A 92 24.10 0.10 13.91
N GLN A 93 22.94 0.40 13.31
CA GLN A 93 21.66 0.02 13.91
C GLN A 93 21.47 -1.50 13.94
N TYR A 94 21.87 -2.23 12.90
CA TYR A 94 21.85 -3.68 12.91
C TYR A 94 22.78 -4.26 13.99
N GLN A 95 23.99 -3.72 14.14
CA GLN A 95 24.91 -4.12 15.21
C GLN A 95 24.32 -3.87 16.61
N THR A 96 23.60 -2.76 16.80
CA THR A 96 22.85 -2.50 18.04
C THR A 96 21.79 -3.57 18.27
N ILE A 97 20.97 -3.88 17.25
CA ILE A 97 19.95 -4.93 17.35
C ILE A 97 20.60 -6.28 17.68
N GLU A 98 21.66 -6.67 16.97
CA GLU A 98 22.40 -7.91 17.20
C GLU A 98 22.95 -8.00 18.62
N ALA A 99 23.57 -6.93 19.12
CA ALA A 99 24.10 -6.88 20.48
C ALA A 99 22.98 -7.06 21.52
N LEU A 100 21.85 -6.36 21.36
CA LEU A 100 20.73 -6.42 22.29
C LEU A 100 20.03 -7.78 22.25
N CYS A 101 19.78 -8.34 21.06
CA CYS A 101 19.19 -9.67 20.90
C CYS A 101 20.00 -10.75 21.63
N ASN A 102 21.32 -10.58 21.73
CA ASN A 102 22.22 -11.57 22.31
C ASN A 102 22.73 -11.21 23.72
N ARG A 103 22.23 -10.14 24.35
CA ARG A 103 22.49 -9.86 25.77
C ARG A 103 22.03 -11.02 26.65
N GLU A 104 22.82 -11.40 27.65
CA GLU A 104 22.51 -12.55 28.53
C GLU A 104 21.31 -12.29 29.46
N ASP A 105 21.03 -11.03 29.82
CA ASP A 105 19.88 -10.65 30.66
C ASP A 105 18.56 -10.54 29.90
N VAL A 106 18.59 -10.61 28.57
CA VAL A 106 17.40 -10.58 27.69
C VAL A 106 16.87 -12.00 27.49
N ASP A 107 15.67 -12.27 27.97
CA ASP A 107 15.00 -13.58 27.87
C ASP A 107 13.92 -13.62 26.76
N THR A 108 13.31 -12.46 26.49
CA THR A 108 12.18 -12.31 25.57
C THR A 108 12.45 -11.19 24.57
N ILE A 109 12.21 -11.47 23.28
CA ILE A 109 12.29 -10.50 22.19
C ILE A 109 10.89 -10.30 21.62
N VAL A 110 10.51 -9.05 21.41
CA VAL A 110 9.17 -8.64 20.99
C VAL A 110 9.27 -7.95 19.64
N ASN A 111 8.59 -8.52 18.65
CA ASN A 111 8.35 -7.88 17.37
C ASN A 111 7.27 -6.80 17.54
N ALA A 112 7.63 -5.54 17.35
CA ALA A 112 6.73 -4.39 17.39
C ALA A 112 6.71 -3.65 16.04
N GLY A 113 6.71 -4.39 14.91
CA GLY A 113 6.42 -3.82 13.61
C GLY A 113 4.99 -3.25 13.54
N ASP A 114 4.73 -2.40 12.55
CA ASP A 114 3.36 -1.93 12.27
C ASP A 114 2.40 -3.14 12.12
N ALA A 115 1.11 -2.94 12.43
CA ALA A 115 0.07 -3.97 12.45
C ALA A 115 -0.37 -4.41 11.02
N ASP A 116 0.59 -4.78 10.18
CA ASP A 116 0.40 -5.31 8.84
C ASP A 116 1.49 -6.35 8.50
N ARG A 117 1.41 -6.94 7.30
CA ARG A 117 2.38 -7.94 6.84
C ARG A 117 3.79 -7.38 6.62
N GLU A 118 3.93 -6.09 6.31
CA GLU A 118 5.24 -5.49 6.01
C GLU A 118 5.99 -5.22 7.32
N GLY A 119 5.32 -4.63 8.30
CA GLY A 119 5.84 -4.43 9.65
C GLY A 119 6.26 -5.76 10.28
N GLU A 120 5.46 -6.81 10.08
CA GLU A 120 5.79 -8.17 10.53
C GLU A 120 7.14 -8.64 10.00
N ILE A 121 7.32 -8.66 8.66
CA ILE A 121 8.54 -9.21 8.05
C ILE A 121 9.76 -8.31 8.25
N ILE A 122 9.60 -6.99 8.41
CA ILE A 122 10.73 -6.06 8.68
C ILE A 122 11.43 -6.49 9.97
N VAL A 123 10.67 -6.61 11.05
CA VAL A 123 11.23 -6.89 12.38
C VAL A 123 11.61 -8.36 12.50
N ARG A 124 10.77 -9.28 12.01
CA ARG A 124 11.07 -10.72 12.03
C ARG A 124 12.38 -11.03 11.30
N THR A 125 12.63 -10.40 10.15
CA THR A 125 13.92 -10.56 9.43
C THR A 125 15.10 -10.03 10.24
N CYS A 126 14.93 -8.91 10.95
CA CYS A 126 15.98 -8.40 11.83
C CYS A 126 16.30 -9.39 12.96
N ILE A 127 15.28 -9.95 13.61
CA ILE A 127 15.43 -10.95 14.68
C ILE A 127 16.12 -12.20 14.14
N GLN A 128 15.64 -12.75 13.02
CA GLN A 128 16.19 -13.97 12.40
C GLN A 128 17.68 -13.82 12.02
N LYS A 129 18.11 -12.62 11.63
CA LYS A 129 19.52 -12.36 11.29
C LYS A 129 20.40 -12.08 12.51
N ALA A 130 19.82 -11.44 13.54
CA ALA A 130 20.54 -11.02 14.74
C ALA A 130 20.69 -12.14 15.78
N LEU A 131 19.66 -12.97 15.99
CA LEU A 131 19.57 -13.87 17.13
C LEU A 131 20.43 -15.13 16.96
N LYS A 132 21.37 -15.37 17.89
CA LYS A 132 22.32 -16.50 17.84
C LYS A 132 21.93 -17.68 18.72
N LYS A 133 21.15 -17.44 19.77
CA LYS A 133 20.66 -18.44 20.72
C LYS A 133 19.13 -18.34 20.83
N PRO A 134 18.39 -19.45 20.97
CA PRO A 134 16.94 -19.40 21.16
C PRO A 134 16.54 -18.55 22.35
N LYS A 135 15.51 -17.72 22.17
CA LYS A 135 14.88 -16.87 23.19
C LYS A 135 13.37 -16.88 22.97
N ALA A 136 12.58 -16.47 23.97
CA ALA A 136 11.13 -16.35 23.79
C ALA A 136 10.83 -15.23 22.78
N LEU A 137 9.98 -15.50 21.80
CA LEU A 137 9.59 -14.56 20.75
C LEU A 137 8.12 -14.21 20.89
N LYS A 138 7.82 -12.92 20.94
CA LYS A 138 6.46 -12.38 21.13
C LYS A 138 6.16 -11.33 20.06
N ARG A 139 4.88 -11.05 19.83
CA ARG A 139 4.40 -10.01 18.92
C ARG A 139 3.55 -8.99 19.67
N LEU A 140 3.94 -7.72 19.57
CA LEU A 140 3.20 -6.57 20.08
C LEU A 140 2.37 -5.92 18.97
N TRP A 141 1.08 -6.26 18.90
CA TRP A 141 0.18 -5.78 17.86
C TRP A 141 -0.47 -4.44 18.22
N LEU A 142 -0.12 -3.36 17.51
CA LEU A 142 -0.58 -2.00 17.81
C LEU A 142 -1.40 -1.40 16.65
N PRO A 143 -2.76 -1.39 16.74
CA PRO A 143 -3.62 -0.78 15.73
C PRO A 143 -3.65 0.77 15.82
N ASP A 144 -3.34 1.31 17.00
CA ASP A 144 -3.06 2.72 17.24
C ASP A 144 -1.94 2.86 18.28
N GLN A 145 -1.45 4.08 18.46
CA GLN A 145 -0.26 4.38 19.27
C GLN A 145 -0.60 5.24 20.49
N THR A 146 -1.82 5.12 21.02
CA THR A 146 -2.20 5.78 22.27
C THR A 146 -1.56 5.07 23.47
N PRO A 147 -1.24 5.78 24.57
CA PRO A 147 -0.67 5.16 25.77
C PRO A 147 -1.51 3.99 26.29
N GLN A 148 -2.84 4.12 26.28
CA GLN A 148 -3.77 3.09 26.74
C GLN A 148 -3.70 1.82 25.89
N THR A 149 -3.68 1.97 24.56
CA THR A 149 -3.56 0.84 23.63
C THR A 149 -2.20 0.16 23.78
N ILE A 150 -1.12 0.93 23.98
CA ILE A 150 0.23 0.38 24.18
C ILE A 150 0.31 -0.43 25.47
N GLU A 151 -0.19 0.09 26.59
CA GLU A 151 -0.22 -0.63 27.87
C GLU A 151 -1.02 -1.93 27.78
N ALA A 152 -2.22 -1.87 27.18
CA ALA A 152 -3.08 -3.03 27.02
C ALA A 152 -2.45 -4.10 26.12
N ALA A 153 -1.93 -3.70 24.96
CA ALA A 153 -1.30 -4.62 24.01
C ALA A 153 0.01 -5.22 24.53
N PHE A 154 0.74 -4.50 25.40
CA PHE A 154 1.93 -5.02 26.05
C PHE A 154 1.60 -6.15 27.04
N LEU A 155 0.46 -6.09 27.70
CA LEU A 155 -0.01 -7.16 28.59
C LEU A 155 -0.60 -8.35 27.83
N ASP A 156 -1.18 -8.12 26.65
CA ASP A 156 -1.82 -9.13 25.79
C ASP A 156 -0.93 -9.60 24.61
N MET A 157 0.39 -9.53 24.77
CA MET A 157 1.31 -9.99 23.72
C MET A 157 1.15 -11.48 23.44
N LYS A 158 1.03 -11.81 22.17
CA LYS A 158 0.92 -13.18 21.69
C LYS A 158 2.28 -13.75 21.30
N ASP A 159 2.36 -15.07 21.18
CA ASP A 159 3.55 -15.74 20.65
C ASP A 159 3.77 -15.33 19.18
N GLU A 160 5.04 -15.28 18.77
CA GLU A 160 5.39 -14.88 17.40
C GLU A 160 4.81 -15.87 16.36
N ASP A 161 4.69 -17.15 16.71
CA ASP A 161 4.17 -18.22 15.85
C ASP A 161 2.68 -18.01 15.47
N ASP A 162 1.90 -17.29 16.29
CA ASP A 162 0.52 -16.90 15.96
C ASP A 162 0.45 -16.04 14.68
N TYR A 163 1.57 -15.42 14.29
CA TYR A 163 1.70 -14.54 13.12
C TYR A 163 2.46 -15.18 11.97
N ASP A 164 2.77 -16.47 12.01
CA ASP A 164 3.52 -17.15 10.96
C ASP A 164 2.84 -17.08 9.60
N ASN A 165 1.51 -17.20 9.54
CA ASN A 165 0.78 -17.05 8.29
C ASN A 165 0.88 -15.63 7.72
N LEU A 166 0.90 -14.61 8.58
CA LEU A 166 1.06 -13.21 8.18
C LEU A 166 2.49 -12.97 7.66
N ALA A 167 3.49 -13.51 8.35
CA ALA A 167 4.89 -13.45 7.92
C ALA A 167 5.09 -14.18 6.58
N ASN A 168 4.54 -15.39 6.43
CA ASN A 168 4.58 -16.19 5.21
C ASN A 168 3.94 -15.47 4.03
N GLU A 169 2.81 -14.77 4.23
CA GLU A 169 2.22 -13.91 3.21
C GLU A 169 3.18 -12.80 2.78
N GLY A 170 3.79 -12.11 3.75
CA GLY A 170 4.79 -11.06 3.49
C GLY A 170 5.98 -11.57 2.70
N TYR A 171 6.60 -12.67 3.14
CA TYR A 171 7.73 -13.30 2.47
C TYR A 171 7.38 -13.78 1.06
N ALA A 172 6.25 -14.46 0.88
CA ALA A 172 5.81 -14.92 -0.43
C ALA A 172 5.64 -13.76 -1.42
N ARG A 173 5.08 -12.63 -0.96
CA ARG A 173 4.96 -11.40 -1.75
C ARG A 173 6.34 -10.84 -2.11
N THR A 174 7.26 -10.74 -1.15
CA THR A 174 8.63 -10.24 -1.40
C THR A 174 9.35 -11.12 -2.43
N TYR A 175 9.23 -12.44 -2.33
CA TYR A 175 9.89 -13.38 -3.24
C TYR A 175 9.30 -13.35 -4.64
N ILE A 176 7.97 -13.34 -4.79
CA ILE A 176 7.35 -13.30 -6.12
C ILE A 176 7.65 -11.97 -6.83
N ASP A 177 7.65 -10.85 -6.10
CA ASP A 177 7.96 -9.55 -6.69
C ASP A 177 9.43 -9.45 -7.09
N TRP A 178 10.36 -10.11 -6.37
CA TRP A 178 11.76 -10.26 -6.81
C TRP A 178 11.89 -11.15 -8.05
N LEU A 179 11.25 -12.32 -8.06
CA LEU A 179 11.31 -13.28 -9.16
C LEU A 179 10.80 -12.68 -10.47
N TYR A 180 9.66 -11.98 -10.44
CA TYR A 180 9.14 -11.29 -11.62
C TYR A 180 9.93 -10.03 -11.92
N GLY A 181 10.13 -9.18 -10.91
CA GLY A 181 10.67 -7.83 -11.10
C GLY A 181 12.09 -7.83 -11.59
N VAL A 182 12.98 -8.53 -10.87
CA VAL A 182 14.42 -8.52 -11.16
C VAL A 182 14.69 -9.22 -12.49
N ASN A 183 14.15 -10.42 -12.71
CA ASN A 183 14.37 -11.16 -13.96
C ASN A 183 13.82 -10.42 -15.18
N LEU A 184 12.55 -9.98 -15.14
CA LEU A 184 11.91 -9.39 -16.32
C LEU A 184 12.43 -7.98 -16.60
N THR A 185 12.74 -7.18 -15.56
CA THR A 185 13.34 -5.85 -15.77
C THR A 185 14.70 -5.97 -16.44
N ARG A 186 15.57 -6.89 -15.95
CA ARG A 186 16.89 -7.12 -16.55
C ARG A 186 16.75 -7.64 -17.98
N TYR A 187 15.88 -8.63 -18.22
CA TYR A 187 15.62 -9.18 -19.55
C TYR A 187 15.12 -8.10 -20.53
N ALA A 188 14.08 -7.35 -20.17
CA ALA A 188 13.52 -6.31 -21.05
C ALA A 188 14.54 -5.20 -21.32
N THR A 189 15.33 -4.83 -20.31
CA THR A 189 16.38 -3.81 -20.46
C THR A 189 17.48 -4.27 -21.40
N LEU A 190 17.99 -5.49 -21.23
CA LEU A 190 19.02 -6.07 -22.09
C LEU A 190 18.54 -6.24 -23.53
N ARG A 191 17.26 -6.59 -23.74
CA ARG A 191 16.67 -6.77 -25.08
C ARG A 191 16.45 -5.46 -25.83
N THR A 192 16.22 -4.36 -25.13
CA THR A 192 15.84 -3.07 -25.74
C THR A 192 16.95 -2.03 -25.68
N GLY A 193 17.98 -2.25 -24.87
CA GLY A 193 19.04 -1.27 -24.61
C GLY A 193 18.59 -0.08 -23.77
N THR A 194 17.37 -0.09 -23.23
CA THR A 194 16.80 0.97 -22.39
C THR A 194 16.22 0.39 -21.11
N LEU A 195 16.37 1.06 -19.97
CA LEU A 195 15.81 0.58 -18.71
C LEU A 195 14.28 0.50 -18.79
N LEU A 196 13.76 -0.74 -18.81
CA LEU A 196 12.33 -1.02 -18.79
C LEU A 196 11.99 -1.75 -17.50
N ARG A 197 11.39 -1.01 -16.56
CA ARG A 197 10.90 -1.58 -15.30
C ARG A 197 9.71 -2.48 -15.58
N VAL A 198 9.87 -3.77 -15.30
CA VAL A 198 8.81 -4.77 -15.41
C VAL A 198 8.49 -5.27 -14.02
N GLY A 199 7.21 -5.37 -13.69
CA GLY A 199 6.78 -5.88 -12.40
C GLY A 199 5.31 -6.26 -12.43
N ARG A 200 4.95 -7.22 -11.56
CA ARG A 200 3.60 -7.78 -11.46
C ARG A 200 2.51 -6.72 -11.24
N VAL A 201 2.84 -5.60 -10.57
CA VAL A 201 1.91 -4.48 -10.31
C VAL A 201 2.01 -3.38 -11.37
N ILE A 202 3.24 -3.03 -11.80
CA ILE A 202 3.47 -1.93 -12.76
C ILE A 202 2.87 -2.27 -14.12
N VAL A 203 3.04 -3.51 -14.60
CA VAL A 203 2.58 -3.92 -15.94
C VAL A 203 1.06 -3.79 -16.10
N PRO A 204 0.21 -4.30 -15.20
CA PRO A 204 -1.24 -4.09 -15.27
C PRO A 204 -1.66 -2.61 -15.24
N ILE A 205 -0.97 -1.77 -14.45
CA ILE A 205 -1.27 -0.33 -14.39
C ILE A 205 -0.98 0.33 -15.74
N VAL A 206 0.20 0.07 -16.31
CA VAL A 206 0.57 0.60 -17.63
C VAL A 206 -0.39 0.10 -18.71
N LYS A 207 -0.80 -1.18 -18.64
CA LYS A 207 -1.77 -1.76 -19.57
C LYS A 207 -3.15 -1.08 -19.47
N ALA A 208 -3.64 -0.80 -18.27
CA ALA A 208 -4.92 -0.13 -18.08
C ALA A 208 -4.93 1.30 -18.68
N ILE A 209 -3.82 2.02 -18.54
CA ILE A 209 -3.63 3.35 -19.16
C ILE A 209 -3.58 3.20 -20.69
N TYR A 210 -2.75 2.30 -21.19
CA TYR A 210 -2.62 2.04 -22.63
C TYR A 210 -3.96 1.67 -23.27
N ASP A 211 -4.75 0.79 -22.64
CA ASP A 211 -6.06 0.38 -23.14
C ASP A 211 -7.04 1.54 -23.20
N ARG A 212 -7.01 2.43 -22.19
CA ARG A 212 -7.82 3.64 -22.19
C ARG A 212 -7.40 4.58 -23.30
N ASP A 213 -6.10 4.79 -23.49
CA ASP A 213 -5.58 5.66 -24.53
C ASP A 213 -5.92 5.11 -25.92
N MET A 214 -5.80 3.79 -26.12
CA MET A 214 -6.21 3.14 -27.36
C MET A 214 -7.72 3.22 -27.60
N ALA A 215 -8.54 3.09 -26.55
CA ALA A 215 -9.98 3.29 -26.66
C ALA A 215 -10.34 4.73 -27.06
N ILE A 216 -9.65 5.74 -26.52
CA ILE A 216 -9.83 7.15 -26.90
C ILE A 216 -9.35 7.40 -28.33
N LYS A 217 -8.15 6.91 -28.67
CA LYS A 217 -7.55 7.09 -30.00
C LYS A 217 -8.39 6.45 -31.11
N ASN A 218 -8.97 5.28 -30.83
CA ASN A 218 -9.80 4.54 -31.78
C ASN A 218 -11.29 4.92 -31.68
N PHE A 219 -11.67 5.84 -30.79
CA PHE A 219 -13.05 6.31 -30.70
C PHE A 219 -13.38 7.14 -31.94
N VAL A 220 -14.38 6.69 -32.70
CA VAL A 220 -14.93 7.43 -33.83
C VAL A 220 -16.24 8.07 -33.36
N PRO A 221 -16.31 9.41 -33.20
CA PRO A 221 -17.54 10.07 -32.79
C PRO A 221 -18.63 9.89 -33.85
N GLU A 222 -19.78 9.38 -33.45
CA GLU A 222 -20.94 9.25 -34.31
C GLU A 222 -22.00 10.30 -33.98
N LYS A 223 -22.59 10.89 -35.02
CA LYS A 223 -23.75 11.77 -34.86
C LYS A 223 -24.97 10.89 -34.60
N TYR A 224 -25.79 11.31 -33.64
CA TYR A 224 -27.13 10.78 -33.42
C TYR A 224 -28.04 11.93 -33.02
N TYR A 225 -29.33 11.76 -33.25
CA TYR A 225 -30.35 12.74 -32.92
C TYR A 225 -31.30 12.18 -31.88
N THR A 226 -31.67 13.04 -30.92
CA THR A 226 -32.70 12.77 -29.93
C THR A 226 -33.73 13.88 -29.99
N ILE A 227 -34.99 13.54 -29.75
CA ILE A 227 -36.08 14.53 -29.73
C ILE A 227 -36.26 15.01 -28.30
N VAL A 228 -36.25 16.33 -28.14
CA VAL A 228 -36.55 17.03 -26.89
C VAL A 228 -37.65 18.04 -27.17
N SER A 229 -38.70 18.04 -26.35
CA SER A 229 -39.78 19.03 -26.39
C SER A 229 -39.88 19.75 -25.05
N ARG A 230 -40.24 21.03 -25.07
CA ARG A 230 -40.49 21.83 -23.87
C ARG A 230 -41.97 22.13 -23.78
N GLU A 231 -42.69 21.33 -22.99
CA GLU A 231 -44.13 21.42 -22.84
C GLU A 231 -44.50 22.36 -21.70
N LYS A 232 -45.37 23.33 -21.95
CA LYS A 232 -45.88 24.22 -20.89
C LYS A 232 -47.10 23.57 -20.23
N THR A 233 -46.99 23.18 -18.97
CA THR A 233 -48.07 22.59 -18.18
C THR A 233 -48.42 23.52 -17.02
N GLY A 234 -49.51 24.30 -17.18
CA GLY A 234 -49.81 25.40 -16.25
C GLY A 234 -48.77 26.51 -16.38
N ASP A 235 -48.15 26.91 -15.26
CA ASP A 235 -47.07 27.90 -15.23
C ASP A 235 -45.67 27.28 -15.35
N GLU A 236 -45.57 25.95 -15.37
CA GLU A 236 -44.31 25.21 -15.40
C GLU A 236 -43.95 24.78 -16.83
N VAL A 237 -42.65 24.73 -17.13
CA VAL A 237 -42.12 24.17 -18.38
C VAL A 237 -41.44 22.84 -18.06
N VAL A 238 -41.95 21.76 -18.64
CA VAL A 238 -41.42 20.41 -18.47
C VAL A 238 -40.67 19.99 -19.73
N GLU A 239 -39.44 19.53 -19.57
CA GLU A 239 -38.66 18.96 -20.67
C GLU A 239 -39.04 17.48 -20.87
N LEU A 240 -39.54 17.16 -22.06
CA LEU A 240 -39.90 15.81 -22.49
C LEU A 240 -38.81 15.30 -23.44
N GLN A 241 -38.09 14.26 -23.03
CA GLN A 241 -37.11 13.60 -23.89
C GLN A 241 -37.67 12.29 -24.44
N SER A 242 -37.66 12.14 -25.77
CA SER A 242 -38.04 10.90 -26.41
C SER A 242 -37.02 9.80 -26.11
N LYS A 243 -37.51 8.59 -25.85
CA LYS A 243 -36.65 7.38 -25.75
C LYS A 243 -36.11 6.95 -27.12
N LYS A 244 -36.72 7.42 -28.21
CA LYS A 244 -36.29 7.09 -29.57
C LYS A 244 -35.06 7.92 -29.91
N LYS A 245 -34.00 7.22 -30.31
CA LYS A 245 -32.79 7.81 -30.89
C LYS A 245 -32.78 7.52 -32.39
N PHE A 246 -32.21 8.43 -33.14
CA PHE A 246 -32.07 8.35 -34.59
C PHE A 246 -30.60 8.42 -34.93
N ASP A 247 -30.15 7.58 -35.84
CA ASP A 247 -28.75 7.59 -36.26
C ASP A 247 -28.45 8.89 -37.05
N GLY A 248 -27.17 9.22 -37.22
CA GLY A 248 -26.74 10.45 -37.88
C GLY A 248 -27.20 10.60 -39.33
N LYS A 249 -27.56 9.49 -39.99
CA LYS A 249 -28.13 9.49 -41.36
C LYS A 249 -29.65 9.69 -41.38
N GLU A 250 -30.30 9.64 -40.23
CA GLU A 250 -31.76 9.64 -40.08
C GLU A 250 -32.31 11.01 -39.65
N TYR A 251 -31.59 12.10 -39.93
CA TYR A 251 -32.01 13.45 -39.56
C TYR A 251 -33.45 13.77 -40.00
N HIS A 252 -33.82 13.44 -41.23
CA HIS A 252 -35.17 13.67 -41.75
C HIS A 252 -36.25 12.89 -40.98
N LYS A 253 -35.95 11.66 -40.55
CA LYS A 253 -36.86 10.88 -39.71
C LYS A 253 -37.00 11.48 -38.31
N ALA A 254 -35.90 12.01 -37.76
CA ALA A 254 -35.93 12.72 -36.48
C ALA A 254 -36.79 14.00 -36.58
N GLU A 255 -36.63 14.78 -37.66
CA GLU A 255 -37.41 15.99 -37.91
C GLU A 255 -38.90 15.70 -38.12
N GLU A 256 -39.23 14.67 -38.91
CA GLU A 256 -40.60 14.22 -39.09
C GLU A 256 -41.23 13.81 -37.76
N ALA A 257 -40.51 13.03 -36.94
CA ALA A 257 -40.98 12.66 -35.62
C ALA A 257 -41.15 13.87 -34.68
N CYS A 258 -40.30 14.91 -34.76
CA CYS A 258 -40.52 16.18 -34.06
C CYS A 258 -41.84 16.83 -34.48
N ARG A 259 -42.11 16.92 -35.79
CA ARG A 259 -43.37 17.50 -36.30
C ARG A 259 -44.58 16.71 -35.81
N LEU A 260 -44.52 15.39 -35.86
CA LEU A 260 -45.58 14.51 -35.37
C LEU A 260 -45.80 14.68 -33.87
N TYR A 261 -44.74 14.81 -33.07
CA TYR A 261 -44.86 15.00 -31.63
C TYR A 261 -45.44 16.36 -31.27
N ASN A 262 -45.01 17.43 -31.93
CA ASN A 262 -45.52 18.79 -31.69
C ASN A 262 -46.97 18.98 -32.17
N ALA A 263 -47.46 18.11 -33.06
CA ALA A 263 -48.86 18.09 -33.47
C ALA A 263 -49.77 17.36 -32.46
N GLN A 264 -49.21 16.77 -31.41
CA GLN A 264 -49.93 16.00 -30.40
C GLN A 264 -49.78 16.65 -29.02
N THR A 265 -50.74 16.39 -28.14
CA THR A 265 -50.66 16.80 -26.74
C THR A 265 -49.99 15.72 -25.91
N ALA A 266 -49.08 16.09 -25.00
CA ALA A 266 -48.49 15.13 -24.07
C ALA A 266 -49.50 14.74 -22.97
N THR A 267 -49.53 13.46 -22.60
CA THR A 267 -50.34 12.97 -21.46
C THR A 267 -49.44 12.19 -20.50
N VAL A 268 -49.55 12.51 -19.21
CA VAL A 268 -48.81 11.81 -18.17
C VAL A 268 -49.41 10.41 -17.99
N THR A 269 -48.64 9.38 -18.33
CA THR A 269 -49.07 7.98 -18.23
C THR A 269 -48.77 7.35 -16.86
N ALA A 270 -47.71 7.79 -16.19
CA ALA A 270 -47.33 7.32 -14.87
C ALA A 270 -46.50 8.35 -14.11
N VAL A 271 -46.74 8.48 -12.80
CA VAL A 271 -45.90 9.28 -11.89
C VAL A 271 -45.33 8.34 -10.84
N LYS A 272 -44.00 8.16 -10.84
CA LYS A 272 -43.31 7.37 -9.82
C LYS A 272 -42.69 8.30 -8.79
N ARG A 273 -43.17 8.23 -7.55
CA ARG A 273 -42.55 8.91 -6.40
C ARG A 273 -41.77 7.88 -5.58
N LYS A 274 -40.48 8.14 -5.36
CA LYS A 274 -39.63 7.30 -4.52
C LYS A 274 -39.09 8.16 -3.39
N LYS A 275 -39.26 7.69 -2.15
CA LYS A 275 -38.56 8.25 -1.00
C LYS A 275 -37.20 7.55 -0.90
N ASP A 276 -36.15 8.24 -1.31
CA ASP A 276 -34.79 7.76 -1.11
C ASP A 276 -34.32 8.16 0.29
N THR A 277 -33.82 7.18 1.05
CA THR A 277 -33.18 7.42 2.35
C THR A 277 -31.68 7.34 2.14
N LEU A 278 -30.97 8.45 2.41
CA LEU A 278 -29.52 8.49 2.30
C LEU A 278 -28.91 8.00 3.62
N SER A 279 -28.36 6.79 3.62
CA SER A 279 -27.59 6.30 4.75
C SER A 279 -26.25 7.05 4.83
N PRO A 280 -25.70 7.28 6.04
CA PRO A 280 -24.35 7.81 6.17
C PRO A 280 -23.36 6.88 5.47
N GLY A 281 -22.33 7.48 4.86
CA GLY A 281 -21.27 6.72 4.23
C GLY A 281 -20.49 5.88 5.25
N LYS A 282 -19.89 4.78 4.77
CA LYS A 282 -18.90 4.04 5.56
C LYS A 282 -17.70 4.94 5.93
N LEU A 283 -16.92 4.50 6.90
CA LEU A 283 -15.65 5.12 7.28
C LEU A 283 -14.63 5.05 6.14
N TYR A 284 -13.47 5.67 6.36
CA TYR A 284 -12.43 5.77 5.34
C TYR A 284 -11.41 4.64 5.42
N SER A 285 -11.26 3.91 4.33
CA SER A 285 -10.01 3.24 3.99
C SER A 285 -9.01 4.24 3.37
N LEU A 286 -7.73 3.89 3.30
CA LEU A 286 -6.69 4.75 2.70
C LEU A 286 -7.09 5.22 1.29
N SER A 287 -7.45 4.28 0.41
CA SER A 287 -7.79 4.58 -0.98
C SER A 287 -9.01 5.49 -1.10
N LYS A 288 -10.01 5.32 -0.22
CA LYS A 288 -11.21 6.15 -0.25
C LYS A 288 -10.92 7.56 0.26
N LEU A 289 -10.14 7.69 1.33
CA LEU A 289 -9.70 8.99 1.84
C LEU A 289 -8.88 9.73 0.79
N GLN A 290 -7.88 9.09 0.20
CA GLN A 290 -7.05 9.70 -0.85
C GLN A 290 -7.87 10.13 -2.07
N ASN A 291 -8.89 9.35 -2.48
CA ASN A 291 -9.81 9.75 -3.54
C ASN A 291 -10.63 11.00 -3.17
N VAL A 292 -11.12 11.10 -1.93
CA VAL A 292 -11.86 12.28 -1.46
C VAL A 292 -10.94 13.50 -1.42
N LEU A 293 -9.73 13.35 -0.89
CA LEU A 293 -8.73 14.42 -0.81
C LEU A 293 -8.31 14.90 -2.20
N GLY A 294 -8.04 13.98 -3.13
CA GLY A 294 -7.71 14.32 -4.51
C GLY A 294 -8.86 15.03 -5.25
N LYS A 295 -10.11 14.59 -5.05
CA LYS A 295 -11.27 15.25 -5.67
C LYS A 295 -11.53 16.65 -5.11
N LYS A 296 -11.55 16.76 -3.77
CA LYS A 296 -11.98 17.98 -3.06
C LYS A 296 -10.87 19.02 -2.95
N TYR A 297 -9.63 18.58 -2.71
CA TYR A 297 -8.50 19.46 -2.40
C TYR A 297 -7.37 19.39 -3.44
N LYS A 298 -7.51 18.59 -4.51
CA LYS A 298 -6.46 18.39 -5.53
C LYS A 298 -5.12 17.88 -4.97
N MET A 299 -5.19 17.28 -3.78
CA MET A 299 -4.03 16.73 -3.09
C MET A 299 -3.51 15.50 -3.83
N SER A 300 -2.19 15.40 -3.97
CA SER A 300 -1.57 14.23 -4.61
C SER A 300 -1.66 12.99 -3.70
N MET A 301 -1.50 11.79 -4.28
CA MET A 301 -1.46 10.55 -3.51
C MET A 301 -0.29 10.52 -2.53
N ALA A 302 0.86 11.07 -2.93
CA ALA A 302 2.07 11.13 -2.10
C ALA A 302 1.90 12.09 -0.92
N GLU A 303 1.45 13.31 -1.20
CA GLU A 303 1.19 14.35 -0.19
C GLU A 303 0.12 13.91 0.82
N SER A 304 -0.98 13.31 0.33
CA SER A 304 -2.03 12.79 1.22
C SER A 304 -1.51 11.68 2.12
N LEU A 305 -0.73 10.73 1.59
CA LEU A 305 -0.15 9.66 2.39
C LEU A 305 0.80 10.22 3.46
N GLU A 306 1.64 11.19 3.11
CA GLU A 306 2.58 11.83 4.05
C GLU A 306 1.83 12.52 5.21
N ILE A 307 0.81 13.31 4.90
CA ILE A 307 0.01 14.02 5.92
C ILE A 307 -0.71 13.02 6.83
N ILE A 308 -1.36 12.01 6.24
CA ILE A 308 -2.09 10.99 6.99
C ILE A 308 -1.12 10.19 7.88
N GLN A 309 0.05 9.81 7.36
CA GLN A 309 1.08 9.10 8.12
C GLN A 309 1.56 9.94 9.31
N ARG A 310 1.78 11.25 9.12
CA ARG A 310 2.17 12.16 10.20
C ARG A 310 1.11 12.27 11.27
N LEU A 311 -0.17 12.36 10.88
CA LEU A 311 -1.28 12.43 11.84
C LEU A 311 -1.41 11.14 12.66
N TYR A 312 -1.20 9.97 12.05
CA TYR A 312 -1.13 8.69 12.77
C TYR A 312 0.03 8.66 13.78
N GLU A 313 1.23 9.08 13.37
CA GLU A 313 2.42 9.07 14.24
C GLU A 313 2.32 10.08 15.40
N MET A 314 1.51 11.13 15.23
CA MET A 314 1.16 12.08 16.29
C MET A 314 -0.01 11.61 17.17
N GLY A 315 -0.62 10.45 16.88
CA GLY A 315 -1.73 9.88 17.65
C GLY A 315 -3.12 10.46 17.35
N TYR A 316 -3.30 11.20 16.25
CA TYR A 316 -4.60 11.76 15.87
C TYR A 316 -5.49 10.81 15.07
N LEU A 317 -4.91 9.75 14.49
CA LEU A 317 -5.61 8.78 13.65
C LEU A 317 -5.24 7.36 14.09
N THR A 318 -6.12 6.40 13.77
CA THR A 318 -5.80 4.97 13.79
C THR A 318 -4.90 4.60 12.60
N TYR A 319 -4.38 3.36 12.57
CA TYR A 319 -3.48 2.89 11.52
C TYR A 319 -3.97 3.23 10.09
N PRO A 320 -3.23 4.07 9.34
CA PRO A 320 -3.79 4.73 8.16
C PRO A 320 -3.69 3.93 6.88
N ARG A 321 -2.90 2.84 6.85
CA ARG A 321 -2.73 2.00 5.67
C ARG A 321 -3.72 0.83 5.62
N THR A 322 -4.83 0.98 6.33
CA THR A 322 -5.92 -0.01 6.35
C THR A 322 -6.78 0.03 5.08
N ASN A 323 -7.20 -1.15 4.64
CA ASN A 323 -8.23 -1.33 3.61
C ASN A 323 -9.65 -1.44 4.22
N SER A 324 -9.78 -1.50 5.55
CA SER A 324 -11.07 -1.59 6.23
C SER A 324 -11.83 -0.26 6.20
N GLU A 325 -13.15 -0.35 6.13
CA GLU A 325 -14.08 0.78 6.31
C GLU A 325 -14.98 0.58 7.54
N TYR A 326 -14.57 -0.30 8.46
CA TYR A 326 -15.29 -0.70 9.67
C TYR A 326 -14.42 -0.53 10.92
N LEU A 327 -15.06 -0.33 12.07
CA LEU A 327 -14.42 -0.35 13.39
C LEU A 327 -14.72 -1.68 14.09
N ALA A 328 -13.78 -2.14 14.91
CA ALA A 328 -14.02 -3.22 15.85
C ALA A 328 -15.04 -2.74 16.90
N THR A 329 -15.99 -3.60 17.27
CA THR A 329 -17.00 -3.35 18.29
C THR A 329 -16.49 -3.59 19.69
#